data_AF-A0A2W2GWK5-F1
#
_entry.id   AF-A0A2W2GWK5-F1
#
_cell.length_a   1.000
_cell.length_b   1.000
_cell.length_c   1.000
_cell.angle_alpha   90.00
_cell.angle_beta   90.00
_cell.angle_gamma   90.00
#
_symmetry.space_group_name_H-M   'P 1'
#
loop_
_entity.id
_entity.type
_entity.pdbx_description
1 polymer ?
#
loop_
_entity_poly.entity_id
_entity_poly.type
_entity_poly.pdbx_seq_one_letter_code
_entity_poly.pdbx_strand_id
1 'polypeptide(L)'
;MTDPTTVHRRRALAAAVLGRPPERPESSDGGQEPLRAVTGRILDASPHMIVVEAGNGAEERLVVAPWAVAWRGGDVAVADLPAGTNVIMRTVHQGKVVDRIWADTTRITGTIVSIRTDGKDQLVELDAGPHRGRHTIVIPYRASGRLRVRHPKFEPGYLFDAIGVREGEGEGEGDVLSALLPATSQPPYRARAVPVPPPAYGGAQSRVAGTVTWSDAIPESGHRARDGHRTENTRLPDDRQGTTDQHISGDGHGAAYPMLERSDSGCDDAGTSCAGLPYLALGSLLNVQNTCTGRAMSIPIVACGCLAGRFCDRCVECDTSPRGRIAEVSPVSFVELGGDLIKGCFNARIGLG
;
A
#
# COMPACT_ATOMS: atom_id res chain seq x y z
N MET A 1 26.38 10.74 -13.25
CA MET A 1 27.22 10.71 -12.03
C MET A 1 26.80 11.90 -11.17
N THR A 2 25.81 11.70 -10.31
CA THR A 2 25.18 12.78 -9.51
C THR A 2 26.03 13.03 -8.27
N ASP A 3 26.36 14.30 -8.03
CA ASP A 3 27.22 14.74 -6.94
C ASP A 3 26.56 14.46 -5.55
N PRO A 4 27.20 13.66 -4.67
CA PRO A 4 26.66 13.31 -3.36
C PRO A 4 26.34 14.52 -2.47
N THR A 5 27.01 15.66 -2.69
CA THR A 5 26.74 16.90 -1.93
C THR A 5 25.37 17.52 -2.25
N THR A 6 24.88 17.29 -3.48
CA THR A 6 23.58 17.79 -3.94
C THR A 6 22.43 17.01 -3.32
N VAL A 7 22.59 15.69 -3.15
CA VAL A 7 21.61 14.81 -2.50
C VAL A 7 21.49 15.15 -1.01
N HIS A 8 22.61 15.34 -0.31
CA HIS A 8 22.60 15.74 1.10
C HIS A 8 21.96 17.12 1.33
N ARG A 9 22.27 18.10 0.47
CA ARG A 9 21.68 19.44 0.56
C ARG A 9 20.17 19.42 0.30
N ARG A 10 19.69 18.57 -0.61
CA ARG A 10 18.25 18.43 -0.91
C ARG A 10 17.49 17.65 0.15
N ARG A 11 18.08 16.59 0.74
CA ARG A 11 17.53 15.92 1.94
C ARG A 11 17.35 16.91 3.08
N ALA A 12 18.31 17.82 3.29
CA ALA A 12 18.18 18.89 4.28
C ALA A 12 17.05 19.88 3.95
N LEU A 13 16.80 20.19 2.67
CA LEU A 13 15.68 21.04 2.26
C LEU A 13 14.32 20.35 2.39
N ALA A 14 14.22 19.05 2.06
CA ALA A 14 13.01 18.26 2.27
C ALA A 14 12.66 18.15 3.77
N ALA A 15 13.66 17.90 4.62
CA ALA A 15 13.54 17.93 6.07
C ALA A 15 13.08 19.30 6.61
N ALA A 16 13.50 20.40 5.98
CA ALA A 16 13.04 21.73 6.32
C ALA A 16 11.58 22.00 5.91
N VAL A 17 11.10 21.39 4.82
CA VAL A 17 9.72 21.55 4.32
C VAL A 17 8.73 20.70 5.11
N LEU A 18 9.06 19.45 5.43
CA LEU A 18 8.19 18.49 6.14
C LEU A 18 8.46 18.42 7.66
N GLY A 19 9.24 19.36 8.19
CA GLY A 19 9.63 19.39 9.60
C GLY A 19 10.55 18.23 10.01
N ARG A 20 11.44 18.49 10.96
CA ARG A 20 12.03 17.46 11.81
C ARG A 20 10.99 17.11 12.87
N PRO A 21 10.85 15.84 13.29
CA PRO A 21 9.91 15.54 14.36
C PRO A 21 10.24 16.38 15.61
N PRO A 22 9.26 16.93 16.35
CA PRO A 22 9.48 17.17 17.77
C PRO A 22 9.91 15.83 18.42
N GLU A 23 10.52 15.88 19.60
CA GLU A 23 10.88 14.69 20.39
C GLU A 23 9.87 13.57 20.21
N ARG A 24 10.40 12.35 20.02
CA ARG A 24 9.70 11.05 19.95
C ARG A 24 8.25 11.25 20.37
N PRO A 25 7.26 11.12 19.45
CA PRO A 25 5.88 11.48 19.76
C PRO A 25 5.59 10.90 21.13
N GLU A 26 5.35 11.79 22.11
CA GLU A 26 4.83 11.33 23.39
C GLU A 26 3.73 10.39 22.99
N SER A 27 3.90 9.11 23.36
CA SER A 27 2.87 8.11 23.17
C SER A 27 1.62 8.81 23.66
N SER A 28 0.69 9.11 22.74
CA SER A 28 -0.66 9.39 23.15
C SER A 28 -1.08 8.06 23.75
N ASP A 29 -0.80 7.93 25.04
CA ASP A 29 -0.95 6.76 25.87
C ASP A 29 -2.45 6.67 26.17
N GLY A 30 -3.22 6.56 25.09
CA GLY A 30 -4.60 6.18 25.08
C GLY A 30 -4.68 4.66 25.03
N GLY A 31 -3.89 3.95 25.85
CA GLY A 31 -4.03 2.53 26.19
C GLY A 31 -4.27 1.52 25.06
N GLN A 32 -4.06 1.88 23.80
CA GLN A 32 -4.46 1.04 22.67
C GLN A 32 -3.31 0.13 22.32
N GLU A 33 -3.54 -1.16 22.52
CA GLU A 33 -2.58 -2.20 22.19
C GLU A 33 -2.09 -2.05 20.73
N PRO A 34 -0.79 -2.24 20.46
CA PRO A 34 -0.27 -2.20 19.10
C PRO A 34 -0.95 -3.29 18.25
N LEU A 35 -1.46 -2.88 17.09
CA LEU A 35 -1.90 -3.83 16.08
C LEU A 35 -0.67 -4.39 15.38
N ARG A 36 -0.70 -5.69 15.10
CA ARG A 36 0.28 -6.35 14.26
C ARG A 36 -0.41 -6.96 13.06
N ALA A 37 0.21 -6.87 11.90
CA ALA A 37 -0.22 -7.63 10.74
C ALA A 37 0.55 -8.94 10.66
N VAL A 38 -0.15 -10.05 10.47
CA VAL A 38 0.44 -11.36 10.18
C VAL A 38 0.07 -11.74 8.76
N THR A 39 1.06 -12.10 7.95
CA THR A 39 0.89 -12.55 6.58
C THR A 39 1.33 -13.99 6.43
N GLY A 40 0.69 -14.73 5.55
CA GLY A 40 1.07 -16.12 5.30
C GLY A 40 0.06 -16.86 4.44
N ARG A 41 0.35 -18.13 4.20
CA ARG A 41 -0.51 -19.05 3.45
C ARG A 41 -1.23 -19.99 4.43
N ILE A 42 -2.54 -20.13 4.30
CA ILE A 42 -3.33 -21.00 5.20
C ILE A 42 -2.88 -22.45 5.06
N LEU A 43 -2.55 -23.08 6.18
CA LEU A 43 -2.34 -24.52 6.29
C LEU A 43 -3.60 -25.21 6.82
N ASP A 44 -4.24 -24.61 7.82
CA ASP A 44 -5.50 -25.11 8.42
C ASP A 44 -6.30 -23.95 9.02
N ALA A 45 -7.63 -24.03 8.97
CA ALA A 45 -8.52 -23.00 9.47
C ALA A 45 -9.75 -23.60 10.18
N SER A 46 -9.97 -23.17 11.42
CA SER A 46 -11.12 -23.55 12.25
C SER A 46 -11.77 -22.31 12.86
N PRO A 47 -12.94 -22.41 13.50
CA PRO A 47 -13.60 -21.26 14.11
C PRO A 47 -12.81 -20.57 15.23
N HIS A 48 -11.84 -21.25 15.85
CA HIS A 48 -11.11 -20.77 17.03
C HIS A 48 -9.60 -20.67 16.83
N MET A 49 -9.09 -21.21 15.73
CA MET A 49 -7.66 -21.27 15.46
C MET A 49 -7.41 -21.29 13.95
N ILE A 50 -6.37 -20.58 13.55
CA ILE A 50 -5.86 -20.59 12.17
C ILE A 50 -4.36 -20.88 12.21
N VAL A 51 -3.90 -21.71 11.29
CA VAL A 51 -2.49 -22.07 11.12
C VAL A 51 -2.05 -21.57 9.75
N VAL A 52 -0.96 -20.80 9.73
CA VAL A 52 -0.41 -20.24 8.49
C VAL A 52 1.08 -20.54 8.37
N GLU A 53 1.55 -20.69 7.14
CA GLU A 53 2.95 -20.67 6.78
C GLU A 53 3.35 -19.23 6.45
N ALA A 54 4.22 -18.63 7.26
CA ALA A 54 4.78 -17.31 7.01
C ALA A 54 5.76 -17.34 5.83
N GLY A 55 6.08 -16.18 5.26
CA GLY A 55 6.97 -16.08 4.08
C GLY A 55 8.40 -16.61 4.29
N ASN A 56 8.83 -16.81 5.54
CA ASN A 56 10.10 -17.45 5.89
C ASN A 56 10.00 -18.99 6.05
N GLY A 57 8.84 -19.58 5.76
CA GLY A 57 8.54 -21.01 5.93
C GLY A 57 8.19 -21.44 7.37
N ALA A 58 8.11 -20.50 8.32
CA ALA A 58 7.72 -20.83 9.69
C ALA A 58 6.20 -21.02 9.79
N GLU A 59 5.77 -22.04 10.52
CA GLU A 59 4.37 -22.20 10.89
C GLU A 59 4.01 -21.30 12.07
N GLU A 60 2.97 -20.49 11.91
CA GLU A 60 2.36 -19.71 12.98
C GLU A 60 0.95 -20.23 13.30
N ARG A 61 0.68 -20.44 14.59
CA ARG A 61 -0.64 -20.82 15.09
C ARG A 61 -1.22 -19.65 15.87
N LEU A 62 -2.38 -19.20 15.44
CA LEU A 62 -3.04 -18.02 15.99
C LEU A 62 -4.44 -18.37 16.49
N VAL A 63 -4.82 -17.74 17.60
CA VAL A 63 -6.18 -17.86 18.14
C VAL A 63 -7.10 -16.92 17.36
N VAL A 64 -8.27 -17.41 16.96
CA VAL A 64 -9.28 -16.62 16.27
C VAL A 64 -10.25 -16.06 17.31
N ALA A 65 -10.38 -14.73 17.36
CA ALA A 65 -11.35 -14.11 18.26
C ALA A 65 -12.78 -14.52 17.87
N PRO A 66 -13.71 -14.69 18.83
CA PRO A 66 -15.09 -15.11 18.52
C PRO A 66 -15.86 -14.18 17.58
N TRP A 67 -15.44 -12.91 17.48
CA TRP A 67 -16.02 -11.89 16.59
C TRP A 67 -15.22 -11.70 15.29
N ALA A 68 -14.15 -12.46 15.09
CA ALA A 68 -13.32 -12.30 13.91
C ALA A 68 -14.13 -12.64 12.64
N VAL A 69 -14.05 -11.75 11.65
CA VAL A 69 -14.71 -11.94 10.36
C VAL A 69 -13.64 -12.05 9.30
N ALA A 70 -13.75 -13.06 8.44
CA ALA A 70 -12.91 -13.18 7.26
C ALA A 70 -13.58 -12.58 6.03
N TRP A 71 -12.78 -12.07 5.11
CA TRP A 71 -13.25 -11.59 3.82
C TRP A 71 -12.49 -12.25 2.68
N ARG A 72 -13.23 -12.78 1.72
CA ARG A 72 -12.72 -13.27 0.43
C ARG A 72 -13.75 -12.96 -0.65
N GLY A 73 -13.76 -11.71 -1.12
CA GLY A 73 -14.76 -11.20 -2.06
C GLY A 73 -16.16 -10.97 -1.48
N GLY A 74 -16.34 -11.32 -0.21
CA GLY A 74 -17.51 -11.15 0.64
C GLY A 74 -17.15 -11.65 2.04
N ASP A 75 -17.99 -11.36 3.02
CA ASP A 75 -17.80 -11.92 4.37
C ASP A 75 -17.97 -13.43 4.32
N VAL A 76 -17.05 -14.15 4.96
CA VAL A 76 -16.97 -15.60 5.02
C VAL A 76 -16.57 -16.03 6.43
N ALA A 77 -17.01 -17.21 6.88
CA ALA A 77 -16.56 -17.74 8.15
C ALA A 77 -15.08 -18.14 8.06
N VAL A 78 -14.33 -18.00 9.15
CA VAL A 78 -12.90 -18.34 9.17
C VAL A 78 -12.65 -19.80 8.79
N ALA A 79 -13.51 -20.71 9.26
CA ALA A 79 -13.43 -22.14 8.95
C ALA A 79 -13.74 -22.50 7.48
N ASP A 80 -14.35 -21.59 6.74
CA ASP A 80 -14.67 -21.79 5.31
C ASP A 80 -13.55 -21.26 4.39
N LEU A 81 -12.47 -20.73 4.96
CA LEU A 81 -11.31 -20.29 4.18
C LEU A 81 -10.53 -21.52 3.66
N PRO A 82 -10.26 -21.61 2.35
CA PRO A 82 -9.51 -22.73 1.80
C PRO A 82 -8.06 -22.78 2.32
N ALA A 83 -7.54 -23.99 2.52
CA ALA A 83 -6.09 -24.19 2.65
C ALA A 83 -5.39 -23.75 1.36
N GLY A 84 -4.17 -23.22 1.49
CA GLY A 84 -3.40 -22.67 0.37
C GLY A 84 -3.70 -21.22 0.04
N THR A 85 -4.78 -20.62 0.58
CA THR A 85 -5.11 -19.20 0.39
C THR A 85 -4.08 -18.29 1.08
N ASN A 86 -3.73 -17.19 0.43
CA ASN A 86 -2.87 -16.17 1.02
C ASN A 86 -3.73 -15.26 1.91
N VAL A 87 -3.24 -14.96 3.11
CA VAL A 87 -3.94 -14.09 4.05
C VAL A 87 -3.07 -12.96 4.56
N ILE A 88 -3.75 -11.84 4.82
CA ILE A 88 -3.27 -10.79 5.72
C ILE A 88 -4.26 -10.76 6.88
N MET A 89 -3.75 -10.81 8.10
CA MET A 89 -4.55 -10.84 9.31
C MET A 89 -4.17 -9.67 10.19
N ARG A 90 -5.18 -8.98 10.71
CA ARG A 90 -4.98 -8.05 11.83
C ARG A 90 -5.04 -8.84 13.12
N THR A 91 -4.08 -8.55 13.99
CA THR A 91 -3.92 -9.25 15.25
C THR A 91 -3.74 -8.27 16.41
N VAL A 92 -4.28 -8.66 17.55
CA VAL A 92 -4.13 -8.02 18.87
C VAL A 92 -3.34 -8.96 19.79
N HIS A 93 -3.09 -8.56 21.05
CA HIS A 93 -2.37 -9.40 22.01
C HIS A 93 -1.00 -9.84 21.51
N GLN A 94 -0.18 -8.86 21.11
CA GLN A 94 1.17 -9.07 20.57
C GLN A 94 1.22 -10.00 19.36
N GLY A 95 0.15 -9.99 18.56
CA GLY A 95 0.04 -10.79 17.36
C GLY A 95 -0.39 -12.23 17.57
N LYS A 96 -1.08 -12.54 18.67
CA LYS A 96 -1.53 -13.90 18.98
C LYS A 96 -3.01 -14.15 18.74
N VAL A 97 -3.81 -13.09 18.76
CA VAL A 97 -5.26 -13.18 18.58
C VAL A 97 -5.67 -12.42 17.32
N VAL A 98 -6.28 -13.12 16.39
CA VAL A 98 -6.77 -12.59 15.11
C VAL A 98 -8.15 -11.97 15.30
N ASP A 99 -8.33 -10.72 14.89
CA ASP A 99 -9.62 -10.03 14.94
C ASP A 99 -10.24 -9.78 13.54
N ARG A 100 -9.43 -9.83 12.48
CA ARG A 100 -9.86 -9.60 11.09
C ARG A 100 -8.95 -10.32 10.12
N ILE A 101 -9.53 -10.96 9.10
CA ILE A 101 -8.80 -11.73 8.09
C ILE A 101 -9.19 -11.26 6.69
N TRP A 102 -8.20 -11.01 5.84
CA TRP A 102 -8.38 -10.70 4.43
C TRP A 102 -7.65 -11.77 3.61
N ALA A 103 -8.42 -12.56 2.88
CA ALA A 103 -7.96 -13.69 2.09
C ALA A 103 -7.91 -13.34 0.60
N ASP A 104 -6.81 -13.68 -0.06
CA ASP A 104 -6.48 -13.42 -1.47
C ASP A 104 -6.80 -11.98 -1.91
N THR A 105 -6.81 -11.05 -0.97
CA THR A 105 -7.31 -9.70 -1.18
C THR A 105 -6.31 -8.91 -1.97
N THR A 106 -6.80 -8.18 -2.97
CA THR A 106 -5.95 -7.36 -3.83
C THR A 106 -6.58 -6.01 -4.13
N ARG A 107 -5.73 -5.00 -4.31
CA ARG A 107 -6.16 -3.70 -4.83
C ARG A 107 -5.74 -3.56 -6.28
N ILE A 108 -6.74 -3.29 -7.11
CA ILE A 108 -6.61 -3.19 -8.55
C ILE A 108 -6.68 -1.72 -8.92
N THR A 109 -5.55 -1.17 -9.37
CA THR A 109 -5.42 0.24 -9.78
C THR A 109 -4.84 0.33 -11.18
N GLY A 110 -5.39 1.19 -12.03
CA GLY A 110 -4.79 1.46 -13.34
C GLY A 110 -5.60 2.43 -14.18
N THR A 111 -5.13 2.63 -15.41
CA THR A 111 -5.87 3.32 -16.47
C THR A 111 -6.56 2.28 -17.35
N ILE A 112 -7.86 2.44 -17.60
CA ILE A 112 -8.61 1.56 -18.49
C ILE A 112 -8.03 1.67 -19.90
N VAL A 113 -7.58 0.56 -20.46
CA VAL A 113 -7.07 0.48 -21.84
C VAL A 113 -8.16 -0.04 -22.78
N SER A 114 -8.81 -1.14 -22.38
CA SER A 114 -9.90 -1.74 -23.14
C SER A 114 -10.90 -2.40 -22.22
N ILE A 115 -12.14 -2.49 -22.67
CA ILE A 115 -13.23 -3.20 -21.99
C ILE A 115 -13.85 -4.12 -23.03
N ARG A 116 -13.92 -5.42 -22.71
CA ARG A 116 -14.62 -6.44 -23.48
C ARG A 116 -15.67 -7.10 -22.60
N THR A 117 -16.73 -7.58 -23.22
CA THR A 117 -17.73 -8.43 -22.53
C THR A 117 -17.36 -9.87 -22.77
N ASP A 118 -17.39 -10.68 -21.71
CA ASP A 118 -17.26 -12.13 -21.78
C ASP A 118 -18.45 -12.77 -21.06
N GLY A 119 -19.39 -13.31 -21.83
CA GLY A 119 -20.69 -13.72 -21.32
C GLY A 119 -21.45 -12.54 -20.67
N LYS A 120 -21.61 -12.59 -19.35
CA LYS A 120 -22.21 -11.50 -18.55
C LYS A 120 -21.18 -10.64 -17.83
N ASP A 121 -19.94 -11.11 -17.76
CA ASP A 121 -18.84 -10.46 -17.06
C ASP A 121 -18.09 -9.52 -18.02
N GLN A 122 -17.24 -8.67 -17.46
CA GLN A 122 -16.42 -7.75 -18.25
C GLN A 122 -14.94 -8.07 -18.06
N LEU A 123 -14.21 -8.20 -19.16
CA LEU A 123 -12.76 -8.27 -19.17
C LEU A 123 -12.21 -6.87 -19.41
N VAL A 124 -11.42 -6.38 -18.47
CA VAL A 124 -10.86 -5.02 -18.53
C VAL A 124 -9.35 -5.10 -18.52
N GLU A 125 -8.73 -4.54 -19.54
CA GLU A 125 -7.29 -4.37 -19.57
C GLU A 125 -6.94 -3.05 -18.89
N LEU A 126 -6.06 -3.11 -17.89
CA LEU A 126 -5.55 -1.95 -17.17
C LEU A 126 -4.08 -1.73 -17.47
N ASP A 127 -3.71 -0.47 -17.65
CA ASP A 127 -2.33 0.00 -17.60
C ASP A 127 -2.06 0.56 -16.20
N ALA A 128 -1.31 -0.19 -15.39
CA ALA A 128 -0.92 0.18 -14.05
C ALA A 128 0.41 0.96 -14.00
N GLY A 129 0.87 1.45 -15.16
CA GLY A 129 2.05 2.28 -15.30
C GLY A 129 3.36 1.47 -15.37
N PRO A 130 4.50 2.17 -15.51
CA PRO A 130 5.78 1.57 -15.86
C PRO A 130 6.33 0.58 -14.83
N HIS A 131 5.90 0.68 -13.56
CA HIS A 131 6.37 -0.19 -12.49
C HIS A 131 5.49 -1.42 -12.25
N ARG A 132 4.23 -1.41 -12.70
CA ARG A 132 3.25 -2.48 -12.45
C ARG A 132 2.77 -3.15 -13.74
N GLY A 133 3.14 -2.60 -14.89
CA GLY A 133 2.82 -3.14 -16.20
C GLY A 133 1.32 -3.14 -16.49
N ARG A 134 0.91 -4.04 -17.38
CA ARG A 134 -0.48 -4.26 -17.73
C ARG A 134 -0.99 -5.55 -17.14
N HIS A 135 -2.26 -5.56 -16.76
CA HIS A 135 -2.95 -6.78 -16.35
C HIS A 135 -4.41 -6.74 -16.82
N THR A 136 -4.96 -7.92 -17.05
CA THR A 136 -6.39 -8.09 -17.36
C THR A 136 -7.11 -8.47 -16.08
N ILE A 137 -8.23 -7.81 -15.81
CA ILE A 137 -9.11 -8.13 -14.69
C ILE A 137 -10.47 -8.61 -15.21
N VAL A 138 -11.16 -9.37 -14.37
CA VAL A 138 -12.55 -9.72 -14.52
C VAL A 138 -13.38 -8.82 -13.61
N ILE A 139 -14.45 -8.24 -14.15
CA ILE A 139 -15.52 -7.63 -13.36
C ILE A 139 -16.74 -8.52 -13.50
N PRO A 140 -17.07 -9.30 -12.44
CA PRO A 140 -18.27 -10.10 -12.44
C PRO A 140 -19.52 -9.24 -12.64
N TYR A 141 -20.52 -9.75 -13.35
CA TYR A 141 -21.78 -9.07 -13.61
C TYR A 141 -22.40 -8.49 -12.34
N ARG A 142 -22.38 -9.25 -11.24
CA ARG A 142 -22.89 -8.87 -9.91
C ARG A 142 -22.16 -7.68 -9.27
N ALA A 143 -20.91 -7.41 -9.67
CA ALA A 143 -20.10 -6.31 -9.18
C ALA A 143 -20.14 -5.08 -10.11
N SER A 144 -20.47 -5.27 -11.40
CA SER A 144 -20.46 -4.21 -12.41
C SER A 144 -21.26 -2.96 -12.00
N GLY A 145 -22.49 -3.15 -11.48
CA GLY A 145 -23.37 -2.04 -11.09
C GLY A 145 -22.77 -1.15 -10.02
N ARG A 146 -22.26 -1.74 -8.93
CA ARG A 146 -21.66 -0.98 -7.82
C ARG A 146 -20.35 -0.31 -8.19
N LEU A 147 -19.54 -0.93 -9.05
CA LEU A 147 -18.29 -0.34 -9.55
C LEU A 147 -18.58 0.90 -10.40
N ARG A 148 -19.60 0.84 -11.28
CA ARG A 148 -20.00 1.95 -12.15
C ARG A 148 -20.53 3.17 -11.38
N VAL A 149 -21.09 2.98 -10.17
CA VAL A 149 -21.53 4.11 -9.33
C VAL A 149 -20.35 4.99 -8.90
N ARG A 150 -19.19 4.40 -8.61
CA ARG A 150 -17.99 5.11 -8.16
C ARG A 150 -17.01 5.45 -9.29
N HIS A 151 -17.25 4.89 -10.48
CA HIS A 151 -16.53 5.16 -11.72
C HIS A 151 -17.52 5.68 -12.77
N PRO A 152 -18.00 6.94 -12.66
CA PRO A 152 -19.03 7.49 -13.54
C PRO A 152 -18.59 7.54 -15.02
N LYS A 153 -17.27 7.51 -15.26
CA LYS A 153 -16.66 7.37 -16.57
C LYS A 153 -15.90 6.04 -16.63
N PHE A 154 -16.59 5.02 -17.10
CA PHE A 154 -16.07 3.65 -17.23
C PHE A 154 -15.76 3.35 -18.69
N GLU A 155 -14.72 4.00 -19.21
CA GLU A 155 -14.29 3.93 -20.62
C GLU A 155 -12.76 4.08 -20.73
N PRO A 156 -12.14 3.68 -21.85
CA PRO A 156 -10.71 3.81 -22.04
C PRO A 156 -10.16 5.22 -21.78
N GLY A 157 -9.01 5.29 -21.09
CA GLY A 157 -8.31 6.51 -20.71
C GLY A 157 -8.69 7.09 -19.35
N TYR A 158 -9.66 6.50 -18.65
CA TYR A 158 -10.04 6.88 -17.28
C TYR A 158 -9.40 5.96 -16.24
N LEU A 159 -9.31 6.46 -15.01
CA LEU A 159 -8.76 5.75 -13.88
C LEU A 159 -9.74 4.72 -13.34
N PHE A 160 -9.21 3.61 -12.85
CA PHE A 160 -9.94 2.52 -12.21
C PHE A 160 -9.29 2.17 -10.88
N ASP A 161 -10.10 2.01 -9.83
CA ASP A 161 -9.64 1.66 -8.50
C ASP A 161 -10.66 0.76 -7.77
N ALA A 162 -10.30 -0.49 -7.54
CA ALA A 162 -11.17 -1.49 -6.95
C ALA A 162 -10.45 -2.37 -5.94
N ILE A 163 -11.22 -2.91 -4.98
CA ILE A 163 -10.82 -4.03 -4.16
C ILE A 163 -11.40 -5.30 -4.78
N GLY A 164 -10.56 -6.33 -4.82
CA GLY A 164 -10.85 -7.58 -5.47
C GLY A 164 -10.23 -8.77 -4.75
N VAL A 165 -10.31 -9.92 -5.41
CA VAL A 165 -9.63 -11.14 -5.02
C VAL A 165 -8.75 -11.64 -6.15
N ARG A 166 -7.64 -12.28 -5.81
CA ARG A 166 -6.88 -13.10 -6.76
C ARG A 166 -7.48 -14.51 -6.78
N GLU A 167 -7.76 -14.99 -7.98
CA GLU A 167 -8.27 -16.33 -8.25
C GLU A 167 -7.20 -17.08 -9.04
N GLY A 168 -6.71 -18.19 -8.49
CA GLY A 168 -5.64 -18.99 -9.07
C GLY A 168 -5.03 -19.90 -8.00
N GLU A 169 -4.83 -21.17 -8.33
CA GLU A 169 -4.08 -22.10 -7.48
C GLU A 169 -2.58 -21.94 -7.76
N GLY A 170 -1.75 -22.22 -6.76
CA GLY A 170 -0.30 -22.03 -6.81
C GLY A 170 0.38 -22.59 -8.07
N GLU A 171 1.42 -21.87 -8.50
CA GLU A 171 2.42 -22.27 -9.50
C GLU A 171 1.85 -22.88 -10.81
N GLY A 172 1.16 -22.07 -11.61
CA GLY A 172 0.95 -22.36 -13.03
C GLY A 172 -0.30 -21.72 -13.64
N GLU A 173 -0.08 -20.80 -14.57
CA GLU A 173 -1.08 -19.95 -15.25
C GLU A 173 -1.60 -18.80 -14.37
N GLY A 174 -1.30 -17.57 -14.77
CA GLY A 174 -1.25 -16.40 -13.87
C GLY A 174 -2.57 -16.04 -13.19
N ASP A 175 -2.45 -15.48 -11.98
CA ASP A 175 -3.56 -15.02 -11.14
C ASP A 175 -4.61 -14.22 -11.93
N VAL A 176 -5.85 -14.72 -11.91
CA VAL A 176 -7.02 -14.00 -12.42
C VAL A 176 -7.48 -13.01 -11.35
N LEU A 177 -7.50 -11.72 -11.68
CA LEU A 177 -7.92 -10.68 -10.73
C LEU A 177 -9.41 -10.37 -10.90
N SER A 178 -10.21 -10.64 -9.88
CA SER A 178 -11.64 -10.31 -9.85
C SER A 178 -11.89 -9.01 -9.10
N ALA A 179 -12.32 -7.95 -9.79
CA ALA A 179 -12.69 -6.68 -9.17
C ALA A 179 -14.13 -6.69 -8.66
N LEU A 180 -14.32 -6.42 -7.37
CA LEU A 180 -15.59 -6.68 -6.67
C LEU A 180 -16.19 -5.44 -6.03
N LEU A 181 -15.38 -4.58 -5.43
CA LEU A 181 -15.82 -3.41 -4.68
C LEU A 181 -15.08 -2.17 -5.18
N PRO A 182 -15.74 -1.02 -5.33
CA PRO A 182 -15.01 0.22 -5.59
C PRO A 182 -14.19 0.59 -4.36
N ALA A 183 -12.88 0.81 -4.53
CA ALA A 183 -12.02 1.19 -3.41
C ALA A 183 -12.24 2.66 -3.04
N THR A 184 -12.38 3.53 -4.04
CA THR A 184 -12.50 4.98 -3.87
C THR A 184 -13.40 5.59 -4.94
N SER A 185 -13.86 6.83 -4.74
CA SER A 185 -14.64 7.57 -5.75
C SER A 185 -13.69 8.40 -6.60
N GLN A 186 -13.65 8.16 -7.92
CA GLN A 186 -12.76 8.90 -8.81
C GLN A 186 -13.48 10.07 -9.47
N PRO A 187 -12.95 11.30 -9.38
CA PRO A 187 -13.46 12.43 -10.17
C PRO A 187 -13.30 12.14 -11.68
N PRO A 188 -14.22 12.64 -12.53
CA PRO A 188 -14.31 12.22 -13.93
C PRO A 188 -13.32 12.95 -14.85
N TYR A 189 -12.01 12.79 -14.60
CA TYR A 189 -10.94 13.24 -15.52
C TYR A 189 -10.17 12.05 -16.09
N ARG A 190 -9.57 12.25 -17.27
CA ARG A 190 -8.72 11.24 -17.90
C ARG A 190 -7.40 11.11 -17.15
N ALA A 191 -6.80 9.93 -17.13
CA ALA A 191 -5.55 9.65 -16.42
C ALA A 191 -4.38 10.59 -16.79
N ARG A 192 -4.36 11.13 -18.01
CA ARG A 192 -3.36 12.09 -18.51
C ARG A 192 -3.66 13.57 -18.19
N ALA A 193 -4.81 13.85 -17.59
CA ALA A 193 -5.30 15.19 -17.30
C ALA A 193 -5.47 15.38 -15.79
N VAL A 194 -4.45 14.97 -15.01
CA VAL A 194 -4.45 15.11 -13.55
C VAL A 194 -4.59 16.59 -13.20
N PRO A 195 -5.59 16.98 -12.38
CA PRO A 195 -5.75 18.36 -11.97
C PRO A 195 -4.51 18.90 -11.25
N VAL A 196 -4.16 20.15 -11.55
CA VAL A 196 -3.08 20.86 -10.85
C VAL A 196 -3.49 21.07 -9.39
N PRO A 197 -2.59 20.84 -8.41
CA PRO A 197 -2.85 21.16 -7.01
C PRO A 197 -3.30 22.62 -6.85
N PRO A 198 -4.30 22.90 -6.00
CA PRO A 198 -4.63 24.25 -5.60
C PRO A 198 -3.40 25.02 -5.09
N PRO A 199 -3.23 26.32 -5.42
CA PRO A 199 -2.07 27.11 -4.97
C PRO A 199 -1.88 27.14 -3.45
N ALA A 200 -2.97 27.01 -2.69
CA ALA A 200 -2.95 26.91 -1.22
C ALA A 200 -2.17 25.71 -0.68
N TYR A 201 -1.86 24.71 -1.52
CA TYR A 201 -1.00 23.58 -1.14
C TYR A 201 0.49 23.88 -1.33
N GLY A 202 0.85 24.96 -2.03
CA GLY A 202 2.23 25.34 -2.38
C GLY A 202 3.03 26.06 -1.28
N GLY A 203 2.81 25.73 0.00
CA GLY A 203 3.55 26.30 1.14
C GLY A 203 4.39 25.26 1.87
N ALA A 204 5.39 25.69 2.64
CA ALA A 204 6.17 24.84 3.54
C ALA A 204 5.30 24.35 4.71
N GLN A 205 4.46 23.34 4.46
CA GLN A 205 3.72 22.68 5.51
C GLN A 205 4.55 21.53 6.06
N SER A 206 4.90 21.63 7.35
CA SER A 206 5.59 20.55 8.07
C SER A 206 4.82 19.23 8.08
N ARG A 207 3.52 19.24 7.77
CA ARG A 207 2.73 18.02 7.59
C ARG A 207 1.73 18.17 6.46
N VAL A 208 1.64 17.16 5.61
CA VAL A 208 0.64 17.10 4.54
C VAL A 208 -0.49 16.17 4.97
N ALA A 209 -1.71 16.70 5.07
CA ALA A 209 -2.91 15.88 5.28
C ALA A 209 -3.52 15.47 3.92
N GLY A 210 -4.02 14.24 3.83
CA GLY A 210 -4.61 13.70 2.61
C GLY A 210 -5.07 12.24 2.75
N THR A 211 -5.25 11.55 1.63
CA THR A 211 -5.68 10.14 1.60
C THR A 211 -4.49 9.20 1.44
N VAL A 212 -4.40 8.20 2.31
CA VAL A 212 -3.48 7.06 2.14
C VAL A 212 -4.26 5.83 1.76
N THR A 213 -3.69 5.07 0.84
CA THR A 213 -4.23 3.82 0.32
C THR A 213 -3.17 2.72 0.42
N TRP A 214 -3.54 1.47 0.16
CA TRP A 214 -2.58 0.36 0.12
C TRP A 214 -2.36 -0.17 -1.29
N SER A 215 -1.24 -0.86 -1.54
CA SER A 215 -0.98 -1.53 -2.81
C SER A 215 -0.15 -2.79 -2.62
N ASP A 216 -0.53 -3.86 -3.32
CA ASP A 216 0.20 -5.12 -3.41
C ASP A 216 1.54 -5.02 -4.15
N ALA A 217 1.72 -3.96 -4.94
CA ALA A 217 2.91 -3.77 -5.76
C ALA A 217 4.08 -3.13 -5.01
N ILE A 218 3.94 -2.92 -3.70
CA ILE A 218 5.02 -2.40 -2.88
C ILE A 218 5.82 -3.61 -2.39
N PRO A 219 7.09 -3.75 -2.82
CA PRO A 219 7.89 -4.89 -2.43
C PRO A 219 8.08 -4.92 -0.92
N GLU A 220 8.01 -6.10 -0.34
CA GLU A 220 8.45 -6.31 1.03
C GLU A 220 9.93 -5.95 1.13
N SER A 221 10.28 -5.12 2.10
CA SER A 221 11.62 -4.54 2.25
C SER A 221 12.65 -5.57 2.74
N GLY A 222 12.83 -6.68 2.03
CA GLY A 222 13.74 -7.77 2.39
C GLY A 222 14.40 -8.46 1.20
N HIS A 223 13.98 -8.21 -0.04
CA HIS A 223 14.65 -8.75 -1.22
C HIS A 223 15.58 -7.70 -1.84
N ARG A 224 16.86 -7.78 -1.47
CA ARG A 224 17.93 -7.16 -2.23
C ARG A 224 17.75 -7.53 -3.71
N ALA A 225 17.66 -6.53 -4.56
CA ALA A 225 18.04 -6.64 -5.95
C ALA A 225 19.49 -7.15 -6.02
N ARG A 226 19.65 -8.47 -6.06
CA ARG A 226 20.86 -9.13 -6.54
C ARG A 226 20.51 -9.65 -7.92
N ASP A 227 20.91 -8.87 -8.92
CA ASP A 227 21.41 -9.30 -10.24
C ASP A 227 21.38 -8.05 -11.17
N GLY A 228 22.47 -7.55 -11.73
CA GLY A 228 23.85 -7.99 -11.65
C GLY A 228 24.82 -6.88 -12.05
N HIS A 229 25.89 -6.76 -11.27
CA HIS A 229 27.20 -6.36 -11.80
C HIS A 229 28.27 -7.07 -10.99
N ARG A 230 28.76 -8.16 -11.57
CA ARG A 230 29.94 -8.89 -11.11
C ARG A 230 31.18 -8.13 -11.57
N THR A 231 31.91 -7.53 -10.64
CA THR A 231 33.36 -7.36 -10.77
C THR A 231 34.03 -7.61 -9.42
N GLU A 232 35.23 -8.18 -9.51
CA GLU A 232 35.92 -9.00 -8.51
C GLU A 232 36.57 -8.26 -7.35
N ASN A 233 36.72 -9.03 -6.25
CA ASN A 233 37.83 -9.08 -5.30
C ASN A 233 38.51 -7.78 -4.85
N THR A 234 38.33 -7.45 -3.56
CA THR A 234 39.47 -7.16 -2.68
C THR A 234 39.14 -7.62 -1.26
N ARG A 235 39.93 -8.55 -0.72
CA ARG A 235 39.92 -8.95 0.69
C ARG A 235 40.83 -8.00 1.47
N LEU A 236 40.43 -7.59 2.68
CA LEU A 236 41.23 -7.35 3.91
C LEU A 236 40.28 -6.90 5.05
N PRO A 237 40.67 -6.96 6.35
CA PRO A 237 40.03 -7.84 7.33
C PRO A 237 39.15 -7.15 8.39
N ASP A 238 38.45 -8.04 9.09
CA ASP A 238 37.65 -7.96 10.32
C ASP A 238 38.16 -6.94 11.35
N ASP A 239 37.28 -6.00 11.75
CA ASP A 239 37.40 -5.33 13.04
C ASP A 239 36.01 -5.12 13.66
N ARG A 240 35.86 -5.70 14.85
CA ARG A 240 34.64 -5.71 15.66
C ARG A 240 34.63 -4.47 16.56
N GLN A 241 33.60 -3.64 16.48
CA GLN A 241 33.04 -2.99 17.67
C GLN A 241 31.62 -2.49 17.43
N GLY A 242 30.76 -2.81 18.40
CA GLY A 242 29.31 -2.77 18.28
C GLY A 242 28.70 -1.38 18.40
N THR A 243 27.59 -1.23 17.68
CA THR A 243 26.52 -0.28 17.97
C THR A 243 25.22 -1.07 17.92
N THR A 244 24.41 -0.92 18.97
CA THR A 244 23.04 -1.42 19.06
C THR A 244 22.16 -0.69 18.04
N ASP A 245 22.27 -1.08 16.77
CA ASP A 245 21.24 -0.77 15.77
C ASP A 245 20.14 -1.82 15.91
N GLN A 246 18.96 -1.34 16.28
CA GLN A 246 17.74 -2.11 16.17
C GLN A 246 17.67 -2.65 14.74
N HIS A 247 17.75 -3.98 14.64
CA HIS A 247 17.48 -4.75 13.43
C HIS A 247 16.09 -4.32 12.94
N ILE A 248 16.03 -3.43 11.96
CA ILE A 248 14.88 -3.32 11.06
C ILE A 248 15.00 -4.55 10.17
N SER A 249 14.54 -5.69 10.68
CA SER A 249 14.21 -6.86 9.87
C SER A 249 13.19 -6.42 8.82
N GLY A 250 13.40 -6.84 7.58
CA GLY A 250 12.63 -6.45 6.41
C GLY A 250 11.22 -7.01 6.40
N ASP A 251 10.34 -6.48 7.26
CA ASP A 251 9.05 -7.05 7.67
C ASP A 251 7.86 -6.64 6.78
N GLY A 252 8.08 -6.45 5.47
CA GLY A 252 6.99 -6.13 4.55
C GLY A 252 6.47 -4.69 4.62
N HIS A 253 7.11 -3.81 5.41
CA HIS A 253 6.80 -2.37 5.44
C HIS A 253 7.40 -1.63 4.26
N GLY A 254 6.61 -0.75 3.65
CA GLY A 254 7.07 0.10 2.57
C GLY A 254 6.01 1.10 2.12
N ALA A 255 6.45 2.20 1.54
CA ALA A 255 5.60 3.19 0.90
C ALA A 255 6.01 3.44 -0.55
N ALA A 256 5.01 3.64 -1.41
CA ALA A 256 5.17 4.20 -2.74
C ALA A 256 4.76 5.68 -2.73
N TYR A 257 5.67 6.57 -3.15
CA TYR A 257 5.47 8.01 -3.05
C TYR A 257 5.34 8.69 -4.42
N PRO A 258 4.32 9.54 -4.66
CA PRO A 258 4.07 10.14 -5.99
C PRO A 258 5.14 11.14 -6.47
N MET A 259 5.69 11.92 -5.55
CA MET A 259 6.68 12.96 -5.86
C MET A 259 8.08 12.46 -5.51
N LEU A 260 8.54 11.39 -6.18
CA LEU A 260 9.94 10.98 -6.07
C LEU A 260 10.85 11.86 -6.92
N GLU A 261 12.07 12.10 -6.43
CA GLU A 261 13.15 12.70 -7.21
C GLU A 261 13.37 11.91 -8.50
N ARG A 262 13.64 12.60 -9.62
CA ARG A 262 13.76 11.96 -10.95
C ARG A 262 14.86 10.91 -11.03
N SER A 263 15.94 11.06 -10.24
CA SER A 263 17.01 10.05 -10.17
C SER A 263 16.54 8.73 -9.58
N ASP A 264 15.46 8.77 -8.79
CA ASP A 264 14.99 7.68 -7.96
C ASP A 264 13.67 7.10 -8.48
N SER A 265 12.95 7.82 -9.36
CA SER A 265 11.65 7.39 -9.86
C SER A 265 11.74 6.22 -10.83
N GLY A 266 12.83 6.09 -11.60
CA GLY A 266 12.96 5.09 -12.67
C GLY A 266 11.92 5.22 -13.79
N CYS A 267 11.17 6.33 -13.86
CA CYS A 267 10.21 6.63 -14.92
C CYS A 267 9.93 8.14 -15.03
N ASP A 268 9.41 8.54 -16.20
CA ASP A 268 9.03 9.93 -16.51
C ASP A 268 7.65 10.33 -15.95
N ASP A 269 6.84 9.36 -15.52
CA ASP A 269 5.49 9.57 -15.00
C ASP A 269 5.45 10.06 -13.55
N ALA A 270 6.60 10.04 -12.86
CA ALA A 270 6.71 10.55 -11.49
C ALA A 270 6.66 12.08 -11.41
N GLY A 271 6.31 12.61 -10.23
CA GLY A 271 6.22 14.06 -10.04
C GLY A 271 4.87 14.67 -10.46
N THR A 272 3.86 13.83 -10.73
CA THR A 272 2.48 14.26 -10.92
C THR A 272 1.69 13.96 -9.65
N SER A 273 1.00 14.97 -9.11
CA SER A 273 0.06 14.81 -7.98
C SER A 273 -0.91 15.98 -7.97
N CYS A 274 -2.17 15.73 -7.61
CA CYS A 274 -3.16 16.79 -7.33
C CYS A 274 -3.18 17.22 -5.86
N ALA A 275 -2.40 16.58 -4.99
CA ALA A 275 -2.36 16.88 -3.56
C ALA A 275 -1.29 17.92 -3.17
N GLY A 276 -0.41 18.34 -4.09
CA GLY A 276 0.65 19.30 -3.80
C GLY A 276 1.64 18.76 -2.77
N LEU A 277 2.59 17.96 -3.25
CA LEU A 277 3.53 17.19 -2.43
C LEU A 277 4.97 17.62 -2.70
N PRO A 278 5.86 17.67 -1.70
CA PRO A 278 7.28 17.92 -1.90
C PRO A 278 7.96 16.72 -2.57
N TYR A 279 9.10 16.96 -3.23
CA TYR A 279 9.92 15.87 -3.75
C TYR A 279 10.67 15.16 -2.61
N LEU A 280 10.67 13.83 -2.64
CA LEU A 280 11.38 12.95 -1.70
C LEU A 280 12.26 11.94 -2.44
N ALA A 281 13.25 11.39 -1.74
CA ALA A 281 14.15 10.37 -2.28
C ALA A 281 13.72 8.95 -1.83
N LEU A 282 14.09 7.93 -2.61
CA LEU A 282 13.99 6.55 -2.16
C LEU A 282 14.81 6.34 -0.87
N GLY A 283 14.30 5.49 0.02
CA GLY A 283 14.86 5.23 1.35
C GLY A 283 14.58 6.31 2.40
N SER A 284 13.93 7.43 2.05
CA SER A 284 13.48 8.40 3.05
C SER A 284 12.42 7.76 3.97
N LEU A 285 12.43 8.11 5.25
CA LEU A 285 11.41 7.66 6.20
C LEU A 285 10.21 8.61 6.16
N LEU A 286 9.06 8.08 5.83
CA LEU A 286 7.78 8.77 5.83
C LEU A 286 7.07 8.48 7.15
N ASN A 287 6.91 9.49 8.01
CA ASN A 287 6.05 9.36 9.17
C ASN A 287 4.59 9.46 8.71
N VAL A 288 3.82 8.39 8.85
CA VAL A 288 2.41 8.32 8.47
C VAL A 288 1.58 8.19 9.72
N GLN A 289 0.64 9.12 9.93
CA GLN A 289 -0.37 9.06 11.00
C GLN A 289 -1.76 8.88 10.40
N ASN A 290 -2.43 7.77 10.71
CA ASN A 290 -3.84 7.58 10.41
C ASN A 290 -4.67 8.46 11.36
N THR A 291 -5.36 9.47 10.82
CA THR A 291 -6.14 10.40 11.63
C THR A 291 -7.45 9.81 12.13
N CYS A 292 -7.93 8.74 11.52
CA CYS A 292 -9.15 8.06 11.95
C CYS A 292 -8.93 7.26 13.24
N THR A 293 -7.73 6.70 13.43
CA THR A 293 -7.39 5.83 14.57
C THR A 293 -6.36 6.45 15.52
N GLY A 294 -5.69 7.53 15.12
CA GLY A 294 -4.58 8.15 15.85
C GLY A 294 -3.24 7.42 15.70
N ARG A 295 -3.21 6.22 15.12
CA ARG A 295 -2.00 5.39 14.99
C ARG A 295 -1.00 6.02 14.02
N ALA A 296 0.29 5.90 14.35
CA ALA A 296 1.36 6.44 13.54
C ALA A 296 2.55 5.48 13.45
N MET A 297 3.27 5.53 12.32
CA MET A 297 4.43 4.70 12.03
C MET A 297 5.37 5.43 11.06
N SER A 298 6.67 5.22 11.19
CA SER A 298 7.66 5.64 10.19
C SER A 298 7.91 4.50 9.21
N ILE A 299 7.63 4.73 7.92
CA ILE A 299 7.69 3.71 6.87
C ILE A 299 8.71 4.15 5.81
N PRO A 300 9.64 3.29 5.35
CA PRO A 300 10.57 3.66 4.30
C PRO A 300 9.85 3.80 2.95
N ILE A 301 10.24 4.82 2.18
CA ILE A 301 9.82 4.95 0.79
C ILE A 301 10.66 3.98 -0.05
N VAL A 302 10.04 2.92 -0.56
CA VAL A 302 10.73 1.83 -1.27
C VAL A 302 10.35 1.76 -2.75
N ALA A 303 9.34 2.53 -3.18
CA ALA A 303 8.86 2.50 -4.54
C ALA A 303 8.37 3.86 -5.04
N CYS A 304 8.32 3.98 -6.36
CA CYS A 304 7.68 5.10 -7.05
C CYS A 304 6.16 4.95 -7.04
N GLY A 305 5.46 6.02 -6.63
CA GLY A 305 4.00 6.11 -6.61
C GLY A 305 3.43 6.88 -7.80
N CYS A 306 4.03 6.82 -9.00
CA CYS A 306 3.58 7.63 -10.15
C CYS A 306 2.10 7.41 -10.50
N LEU A 307 1.63 6.15 -10.43
CA LEU A 307 0.23 5.84 -10.63
C LEU A 307 -0.64 6.43 -9.52
N ALA A 308 -0.24 6.28 -8.26
CA ALA A 308 -0.92 6.86 -7.09
C ALA A 308 -1.09 8.39 -7.23
N GLY A 309 -0.09 9.06 -7.81
CA GLY A 309 -0.12 10.49 -8.09
C GLY A 309 -1.21 10.93 -9.08
N ARG A 310 -1.71 10.03 -9.92
CA ARG A 310 -2.82 10.32 -10.84
C ARG A 310 -4.18 10.34 -10.15
N PHE A 311 -4.28 9.78 -8.96
CA PHE A 311 -5.54 9.57 -8.24
C PHE A 311 -5.86 10.74 -7.29
N CYS A 312 -7.01 11.39 -7.52
CA CYS A 312 -7.48 12.53 -6.73
C CYS A 312 -8.69 12.19 -5.87
N ASP A 313 -8.91 10.91 -5.59
CA ASP A 313 -9.90 10.48 -4.62
C ASP A 313 -9.60 11.02 -3.24
N ARG A 314 -10.70 11.25 -2.52
CA ARG A 314 -10.69 11.66 -1.13
C ARG A 314 -11.37 10.56 -0.35
N CYS A 315 -10.66 10.01 0.63
CA CYS A 315 -11.25 9.07 1.56
C CYS A 315 -12.36 9.75 2.36
N VAL A 316 -13.42 9.01 2.65
CA VAL A 316 -14.61 9.48 3.39
C VAL A 316 -14.90 8.62 4.62
N GLU A 317 -13.98 7.75 5.02
CA GLU A 317 -14.22 6.72 6.04
C GLU A 317 -14.48 7.30 7.44
N CYS A 318 -13.67 8.26 7.90
CA CYS A 318 -13.89 8.94 9.18
C CYS A 318 -14.25 10.43 9.04
N ASP A 319 -13.98 11.02 7.88
CA ASP A 319 -14.33 12.37 7.46
C ASP A 319 -13.92 12.49 5.98
N THR A 320 -14.30 13.56 5.29
CA THR A 320 -13.77 13.79 3.94
C THR A 320 -12.33 14.31 4.00
N SER A 321 -11.37 13.51 3.54
CA SER A 321 -9.95 13.89 3.41
C SER A 321 -9.79 15.30 2.82
N PRO A 322 -8.92 16.18 3.34
CA PRO A 322 -8.77 17.54 2.81
C PRO A 322 -8.09 17.59 1.43
N ARG A 323 -7.39 16.52 1.03
CA ARG A 323 -6.64 16.40 -0.23
C ARG A 323 -6.86 15.05 -0.89
N GLY A 324 -6.40 14.92 -2.12
CA GLY A 324 -6.34 13.66 -2.86
C GLY A 324 -5.38 12.63 -2.23
N ARG A 325 -5.01 11.61 -3.00
CA ARG A 325 -4.05 10.59 -2.58
C ARG A 325 -2.66 11.17 -2.38
N ILE A 326 -2.05 10.87 -1.22
CA ILE A 326 -0.74 11.40 -0.83
C ILE A 326 0.36 10.35 -0.76
N ALA A 327 0.01 9.08 -0.54
CA ALA A 327 0.92 7.95 -0.60
C ALA A 327 0.15 6.63 -0.75
N GLU A 328 0.82 5.60 -1.26
CA GLU A 328 0.41 4.20 -1.10
C GLU A 328 1.36 3.52 -0.11
N VAL A 329 0.83 2.70 0.80
CA VAL A 329 1.62 1.90 1.75
C VAL A 329 1.42 0.40 1.52
N SER A 330 2.33 -0.44 2.01
CA SER A 330 2.14 -1.89 1.92
C SER A 330 0.89 -2.32 2.71
N PRO A 331 0.25 -3.45 2.35
CA PRO A 331 -0.93 -3.94 3.07
C PRO A 331 -0.66 -4.16 4.57
N VAL A 332 0.54 -4.66 4.90
CA VAL A 332 1.03 -4.82 6.28
C VAL A 332 1.01 -3.48 7.02
N SER A 333 1.67 -2.46 6.47
CA SER A 333 1.71 -1.13 7.07
C SER A 333 0.31 -0.50 7.18
N PHE A 334 -0.55 -0.72 6.19
CA PHE A 334 -1.92 -0.22 6.18
C PHE A 334 -2.74 -0.80 7.35
N VAL A 335 -2.63 -2.11 7.58
CA VAL A 335 -3.34 -2.81 8.67
C VAL A 335 -2.82 -2.39 10.03
N GLU A 336 -1.51 -2.26 10.21
CA GLU A 336 -0.91 -1.84 11.49
C GLU A 336 -1.21 -0.38 11.85
N LEU A 337 -1.39 0.48 10.83
CA LEU A 337 -1.94 1.82 11.00
C LEU A 337 -3.46 1.83 11.31
N GLY A 338 -4.08 0.65 11.43
CA GLY A 338 -5.50 0.48 11.77
C GLY A 338 -6.45 0.61 10.58
N GLY A 339 -5.95 0.48 9.34
CA GLY A 339 -6.78 0.42 8.15
C GLY A 339 -7.53 -0.90 8.02
N ASP A 340 -8.65 -0.88 7.27
CA ASP A 340 -9.34 -2.07 6.78
C ASP A 340 -9.13 -2.19 5.27
N LEU A 341 -8.55 -3.31 4.81
CA LEU A 341 -8.18 -3.48 3.40
C LEU A 341 -9.37 -3.34 2.44
N ILE A 342 -10.59 -3.66 2.88
CA ILE A 342 -11.81 -3.58 2.08
C ILE A 342 -12.31 -2.14 1.97
N LYS A 343 -12.07 -1.32 3.01
CA LYS A 343 -12.33 0.13 2.95
C LYS A 343 -11.34 0.82 2.02
N GLY A 344 -10.15 0.26 1.86
CA GLY A 344 -9.18 0.69 0.86
C GLY A 344 -8.44 1.99 1.19
N CYS A 345 -8.98 2.87 2.04
CA CYS A 345 -8.35 4.14 2.35
C CYS A 345 -8.50 4.53 3.82
N PHE A 346 -7.64 5.44 4.26
CA PHE A 346 -7.89 6.24 5.44
C PHE A 346 -7.36 7.67 5.26
N ASN A 347 -7.88 8.59 6.08
CA ASN A 347 -7.34 9.95 6.17
C ASN A 347 -6.03 9.91 6.95
N ALA A 348 -5.00 10.58 6.44
CA ALA A 348 -3.68 10.56 7.02
C ALA A 348 -3.03 11.94 7.07
N ARG A 349 -2.06 12.08 7.97
CA ARG A 349 -1.04 13.13 7.93
C ARG A 349 0.31 12.49 7.69
N ILE A 350 1.10 13.06 6.78
CA ILE A 350 2.47 12.63 6.52
C ILE A 350 3.48 13.72 6.84
N GLY A 351 4.67 13.32 7.29
CA GLY A 351 5.84 14.17 7.51
C GLY A 351 7.13 13.36 7.34
N LEU A 352 8.30 13.98 7.54
CA LEU A 352 9.56 13.25 7.54
C LEU A 352 9.86 12.69 8.93
N GLY A 353 10.31 11.43 8.95
CA GLY A 353 10.66 10.66 10.15
C GLY A 353 12.11 10.83 10.58
#